data_AF-A0A2N3PKM4-F1
#
_entry.id   AF-A0A2N3PKM4-F1
#
_cell.length_a   1.000
_cell.length_b   1.000
_cell.length_c   1.000
_cell.angle_alpha   90.00
_cell.angle_beta   90.00
_cell.angle_gamma   90.00
#
_symmetry.space_group_name_H-M   'P 1'
#
loop_
_entity.id
_entity.type
_entity.pdbx_description
1 polymer ?
#
loop_
_entity_poly.entity_id
_entity_poly.type
_entity_poly.pdbx_seq_one_letter_code
_entity_poly.pdbx_strand_id
1 'polypeptide(L)' 'MFKNILGMYVEGFRNMKLGKTLWLVIFIKLFVMFAVLKVFIYDTSLRSLGTQEAKSKFVLENLTKE' A
#
# COMPACT_ATOMS: atom_id res chain seq x y z
N MET A 1 10.09 -33.11 1.84
CA MET A 1 9.60 -32.97 0.45
C MET A 1 9.37 -31.49 0.05
N PHE A 2 8.66 -30.68 0.85
CA PHE A 2 8.37 -29.28 0.53
C PHE A 2 9.59 -28.34 0.39
N LYS A 3 10.69 -28.57 1.12
CA LYS A 3 11.92 -27.75 1.03
C LYS A 3 12.54 -27.74 -0.37
N ASN A 4 12.47 -28.85 -1.10
CA ASN A 4 13.05 -28.96 -2.44
C ASN A 4 12.22 -28.21 -3.48
N ILE A 5 10.89 -28.24 -3.34
CA ILE A 5 9.95 -27.51 -4.21
C ILE A 5 10.12 -26.01 -4.03
N LEU A 6 10.27 -25.55 -2.78
CA LEU A 6 10.59 -24.15 -2.47
C LEU A 6 11.95 -23.73 -3.04
N GLY A 7 12.96 -24.59 -2.93
CA GLY A 7 14.29 -24.37 -3.53
C GLY A 7 14.22 -24.18 -5.04
N MET A 8 13.53 -25.07 -5.75
CA MET A 8 13.34 -24.94 -7.21
C MET A 8 12.59 -23.66 -7.60
N TYR A 9 11.54 -23.28 -6.85
CA TYR A 9 10.80 -22.05 -7.14
C TYR A 9 11.65 -20.80 -6.93
N VAL A 10 12.38 -20.74 -5.80
CA VAL A 10 13.29 -19.64 -5.49
C VAL A 10 14.44 -19.57 -6.49
N GLU A 11 15.01 -20.71 -6.89
CA GLU A 11 16.11 -20.78 -7.83
C GLU A 11 15.68 -20.43 -9.26
N GLY A 12 14.51 -20.89 -9.69
CA GLY A 12 13.88 -20.50 -10.95
C GLY A 12 13.57 -18.99 -10.98
N PHE A 13 12.93 -18.47 -9.93
CA PHE A 13 12.64 -17.05 -9.80
C PHE A 13 13.92 -16.19 -9.75
N ARG A 14 14.98 -16.68 -9.10
CA ARG A 14 16.28 -15.99 -9.03
C ARG A 14 17.03 -15.99 -10.36
N ASN A 15 16.90 -17.03 -11.19
CA ASN A 15 17.53 -17.09 -12.51
C ASN A 15 16.72 -16.37 -13.60
N MET A 16 15.46 -16.00 -13.33
CA MET A 16 14.62 -15.28 -14.27
C MET A 16 14.88 -13.76 -14.25
N LYS A 17 15.43 -13.23 -15.36
CA LYS A 17 15.55 -11.77 -15.57
C LYS A 17 14.18 -11.11 -15.80
N LEU A 18 13.35 -11.72 -16.64
CA LEU A 18 12.00 -11.22 -16.96
C LEU A 18 11.06 -11.20 -15.74
N GLY A 19 11.08 -12.27 -14.93
CA GLY A 19 10.25 -12.38 -13.73
C GLY A 19 10.56 -11.29 -12.70
N LYS A 20 11.84 -11.02 -12.45
CA LYS A 20 12.28 -9.92 -11.57
C LYS A 20 11.85 -8.55 -12.09
N THR A 21 11.97 -8.32 -13.40
CA THR A 21 11.52 -7.06 -14.02
C THR A 21 10.01 -6.89 -13.87
N LEU A 22 9.22 -7.94 -14.12
CA LEU A 22 7.77 -7.91 -13.90
C LEU A 22 7.41 -7.65 -12.44
N TRP A 23 8.08 -8.31 -11.50
CA TRP A 23 7.86 -8.11 -10.07
C TRP A 23 8.20 -6.67 -9.65
N LEU A 24 9.29 -6.11 -10.18
CA LEU A 24 9.66 -4.72 -9.97
C LEU A 24 8.59 -3.77 -10.51
N VAL A 25 8.05 -4.02 -11.70
CA VAL A 25 6.94 -3.23 -12.29
C VAL A 25 5.69 -3.30 -11.41
N ILE A 26 5.35 -4.48 -10.89
CA ILE A 26 4.22 -4.66 -9.95
C ILE A 26 4.47 -3.84 -8.68
N PHE A 27 5.66 -3.93 -8.09
CA PHE A 27 6.03 -3.13 -6.91
C PHE A 27 5.92 -1.64 -7.15
N ILE A 28 6.42 -1.15 -8.28
CA ILE A 28 6.33 0.26 -8.66
C ILE A 28 4.86 0.66 -8.82
N LYS A 29 4.04 -0.13 -9.52
CA LYS A 29 2.60 0.14 -9.67
C LYS A 29 1.90 0.20 -8.32
N LEU A 30 2.16 -0.76 -7.43
CA LEU A 30 1.57 -0.77 -6.08
C LEU A 30 2.01 0.45 -5.27
N PHE A 31 3.29 0.82 -5.33
CA PHE A 31 3.80 2.01 -4.66
C PHE A 31 3.16 3.29 -5.21
N VAL A 32 3.04 3.41 -6.54
CA VAL A 32 2.39 4.55 -7.19
C VAL A 32 0.90 4.61 -6.83
N MET A 33 0.18 3.47 -6.86
CA MET A 33 -1.22 3.43 -6.44
C MET A 33 -1.39 3.81 -4.98
N PHE A 34 -0.51 3.33 -4.09
CA PHE A 34 -0.52 3.70 -2.68
C PHE A 34 -0.17 5.18 -2.48
N ALA A 35 0.79 5.73 -3.23
CA ALA A 35 1.15 7.14 -3.16
C ALA A 35 0.03 8.04 -3.67
N VAL A 36 -0.63 7.67 -4.78
CA VAL A 36 -1.80 8.38 -5.31
C VAL A 36 -2.94 8.31 -4.31
N LEU A 37 -3.31 7.13 -3.81
CA LEU A 37 -4.34 7.02 -2.77
C LEU A 37 -3.96 7.82 -1.53
N LYS A 38 -2.72 7.75 -1.05
CA LYS A 38 -2.26 8.55 0.09
C LYS A 38 -2.39 10.04 -0.19
N VAL A 39 -1.93 10.54 -1.34
CA VAL A 39 -2.02 11.97 -1.68
C VAL A 39 -3.48 12.37 -1.89
N PHE A 40 -4.28 11.65 -2.65
CA PHE A 40 -5.69 12.02 -2.87
C PHE A 40 -6.54 11.87 -1.61
N ILE A 41 -6.36 10.82 -0.81
CA ILE A 41 -7.07 10.61 0.46
C ILE A 41 -6.59 11.62 1.51
N TYR A 42 -5.27 11.85 1.64
CA TYR A 42 -4.76 12.83 2.61
C TYR A 42 -5.08 14.27 2.16
N ASP A 43 -4.81 14.68 0.92
CA ASP A 43 -5.01 16.07 0.50
C ASP A 43 -6.51 16.44 0.48
N THR A 44 -7.39 15.54 0.03
CA THR A 44 -8.85 15.83 0.01
C THR A 44 -9.48 15.70 1.41
N SER A 45 -9.09 14.71 2.22
CA SER A 45 -9.70 14.47 3.55
C SER A 45 -9.05 15.29 4.67
N LEU A 46 -7.76 15.64 4.53
CA LEU A 46 -7.01 16.33 5.58
C LEU A 46 -6.93 17.85 5.38
N ARG A 47 -6.99 18.36 4.17
CA ARG A 47 -6.77 19.79 3.94
C ARG A 47 -8.04 20.63 4.18
N SER A 48 -9.23 20.06 4.04
CA SER A 48 -10.49 20.76 4.38
C SER A 48 -10.74 20.91 5.88
N LEU A 49 -9.97 20.22 6.73
CA LEU A 49 -10.16 20.22 8.18
C LEU A 49 -9.06 20.96 8.95
N GLY A 50 -8.08 21.58 8.27
CA GLY A 50 -7.16 22.61 8.79
C GLY A 50 -6.19 22.25 9.92
N THR A 51 -6.57 21.37 10.84
CA THR A 51 -5.87 21.03 12.07
C THR A 51 -6.22 19.60 12.49
N GLN A 52 -5.23 18.86 12.96
CA GLN A 52 -5.38 17.45 13.36
C GLN A 52 -6.40 17.27 14.49
N GLU A 53 -6.55 18.28 15.36
CA GLU A 53 -7.56 18.33 16.42
C GLU A 53 -9.00 18.34 15.90
N ALA A 54 -9.31 19.12 14.85
CA ALA A 54 -10.67 19.24 14.33
C ALA A 54 -11.16 17.92 13.71
N LYS A 55 -10.24 17.12 13.14
CA LYS A 55 -10.53 15.80 12.57
C LYS A 55 -10.81 14.77 13.64
N SER A 56 -9.95 14.72 14.67
CA SER A 56 -10.21 13.85 15.82
C SER A 56 -11.55 14.18 16.44
N LYS A 57 -11.88 15.46 16.61
CA LYS A 57 -13.15 15.88 17.20
C LYS A 57 -14.36 15.47 16.34
N PHE A 58 -14.29 15.64 15.02
CA PHE A 58 -15.35 15.22 14.10
C PHE A 58 -15.55 13.70 14.09
N VAL A 59 -14.46 12.92 14.08
CA VAL A 59 -14.54 11.45 14.12
C VAL A 59 -15.10 10.99 15.47
N LEU A 60 -14.65 11.57 16.58
CA LEU A 60 -15.17 11.26 17.92
C LEU A 60 -16.67 11.58 18.02
N GLU A 61 -17.13 12.72 17.50
CA GLU A 61 -18.54 13.12 17.54
C GLU A 61 -19.44 12.23 16.67
N ASN A 62 -18.94 11.74 15.53
CA ASN A 62 -19.69 10.79 14.68
C ASN A 62 -19.69 9.35 15.24
N LEU A 63 -18.62 8.92 15.91
CA LEU A 63 -18.55 7.60 16.55
C LEU A 63 -19.29 7.52 17.90
N THR A 64 -19.49 8.65 18.58
CA THR A 64 -20.23 8.71 19.86
C THR A 64 -21.74 8.93 19.65
N LYS A 65 -22.18 9.11 18.41
CA LYS A 65 -23.60 9.25 18.05
C LYS A 65 -24.32 7.91 17.84
N GLU A 66 -23.67 6.78 18.10
CA GLU A 66 -24.33 5.47 18.27
C GLU A 66 -24.53 5.14 19.76
#